data_AF-K6W7F6-F1
#
_entry.id   AF-K6W7F6-F1
#
_cell.length_a   1.000
_cell.length_b   1.000
_cell.length_c   1.000
_cell.angle_alpha   90.00
_cell.angle_beta   90.00
_cell.angle_gamma   90.00
#
_symmetry.space_group_name_H-M   'P 1'
#
loop_
_entity.id
_entity.type
_entity.pdbx_description
1 polymer ?
#
loop_
_entity_poly.entity_id
_entity_poly.type
_entity_poly.pdbx_seq_one_letter_code
_entity_poly.pdbx_strand_id
1 'polypeptide(L)' 'ILNNTHDPATPMAGAKKLASLSPGSRLVTVDAWGHVGIDKSACAAKAVENYMLNGKLPAENTTCKADKPLFPEKK' A
#
# COMPACT_ATOMS: atom_id res chain seq x y z
N ILE A 1 -4.24 6.66 0.84
CA ILE A 1 -2.78 6.70 0.58
C ILE A 1 -2.30 5.26 0.57
N LEU A 2 -1.51 4.87 -0.43
CA LEU A 2 -0.95 3.52 -0.57
C LEU A 2 0.56 3.64 -0.68
N ASN A 3 1.32 2.91 0.13
CA ASN A 3 2.78 2.98 0.06
C ASN A 3 3.44 1.68 0.55
N ASN A 4 4.60 1.37 -0.03
CA ASN A 4 5.37 0.18 0.33
C ASN A 4 6.31 0.48 1.51
N THR A 5 6.57 -0.51 2.37
CA THR A 5 7.54 -0.39 3.48
C THR A 5 8.95 -0.04 2.98
N HIS A 6 9.34 -0.52 1.80
CA HIS A 6 10.65 -0.28 1.19
C HIS A 6 10.54 0.37 -0.22
N ASP A 7 9.77 1.46 -0.33
CA ASP A 7 9.72 2.29 -1.55
C ASP A 7 10.94 3.24 -1.64
N PRO A 8 11.83 3.10 -2.64
CA PRO A 8 13.01 3.94 -2.77
C PRO A 8 12.71 5.34 -3.36
N ALA A 9 11.59 5.51 -4.07
CA ALA A 9 11.23 6.76 -4.73
C ALA A 9 10.34 7.64 -3.85
N THR A 10 9.40 7.04 -3.12
CA THR A 10 8.51 7.74 -2.19
C THR A 10 8.51 7.04 -0.81
N PRO A 11 9.50 7.31 0.05
CA PRO A 11 9.68 6.60 1.32
C PRO A 11 8.47 6.70 2.27
N MET A 12 8.25 5.67 3.09
CA MET A 12 7.17 5.55 4.07
C MET A 12 7.03 6.76 5.01
N ALA A 13 8.14 7.44 5.34
CA ALA A 13 8.09 8.67 6.13
C ALA A 13 7.25 9.78 5.45
N GLY A 14 7.38 9.93 4.13
CA GLY A 14 6.57 10.85 3.34
C GLY A 14 5.09 10.44 3.31
N ALA A 15 4.80 9.14 3.17
CA ALA A 15 3.42 8.63 3.21
C ALA A 15 2.75 8.88 4.58
N LYS A 16 3.47 8.66 5.68
CA LYS A 16 3.01 8.99 7.04
C LYS A 16 2.77 10.50 7.20
N LYS A 17 3.67 11.34 6.69
CA LYS A 17 3.49 12.80 6.73
C LYS A 17 2.26 13.22 5.92
N LEU A 18 2.08 12.70 4.71
CA LEU A 18 0.90 12.98 3.88
C LEU A 18 -0.39 12.54 4.57
N ALA A 19 -0.40 11.37 5.22
CA ALA A 19 -1.55 10.90 5.99
C ALA A 19 -1.91 11.87 7.13
N SER A 20 -0.91 12.40 7.85
CA SER A 20 -1.15 13.41 8.89
C SER A 20 -1.72 14.72 8.35
N LEU A 21 -1.42 15.07 7.10
CA LEU A 21 -1.92 16.28 6.43
C LEU A 21 -3.26 16.06 5.72
N SER A 22 -3.75 14.81 5.66
CA SER A 22 -4.94 14.41 4.91
C SER A 22 -5.98 13.80 5.86
N PRO A 23 -6.62 14.60 6.74
CA PRO A 23 -7.62 14.10 7.67
C PRO A 23 -8.78 13.43 6.92
N GLY A 24 -9.31 12.34 7.50
CA GLY A 24 -10.33 11.49 6.86
C GLY A 24 -9.78 10.47 5.87
N SER A 25 -8.50 10.54 5.47
CA SER A 25 -7.87 9.52 4.65
C SER A 25 -7.46 8.27 5.46
N ARG A 26 -7.05 7.21 4.75
CA ARG A 26 -6.41 6.02 5.33
C ARG A 26 -5.09 5.74 4.62
N LEU A 27 -4.09 5.34 5.39
CA LEU A 27 -2.83 4.80 4.88
C LEU A 27 -2.93 3.27 4.85
N VAL A 28 -2.77 2.70 3.65
CA VAL A 28 -2.56 1.26 3.46
C VAL A 28 -1.07 1.04 3.29
N THR A 29 -0.48 0.24 4.18
CA THR A 29 0.92 -0.16 4.11
C THR A 29 1.04 -1.49 3.40
N VAL A 30 1.92 -1.59 2.41
CA VAL A 30 2.25 -2.86 1.76
C VAL A 30 3.66 -3.27 2.18
N ASP A 31 3.80 -4.42 2.83
CA ASP A 31 5.10 -5.00 3.16
C ASP A 31 5.73 -5.57 1.89
N ALA A 32 6.46 -4.71 1.19
CA ALA A 32 6.99 -4.95 -0.15
C ALA A 32 8.16 -4.01 -0.46
N TRP A 33 8.93 -4.40 -1.48
CA TRP A 33 10.02 -3.63 -2.05
C TRP A 33 9.64 -3.02 -3.38
N GLY A 34 10.24 -1.87 -3.69
CA GLY A 34 10.07 -1.17 -4.96
C GLY A 34 9.02 -0.07 -4.92
N HIS A 35 8.86 0.62 -6.05
CA HIS A 35 7.90 1.72 -6.20
C HIS A 35 6.56 1.22 -6.75
N VAL A 36 5.47 1.85 -6.28
CA VAL A 36 4.07 1.45 -6.51
C VAL A 36 3.69 0.15 -5.79
N GLY A 37 2.53 0.15 -5.12
CA GLY A 37 2.11 -0.95 -4.24
C GLY A 37 0.89 -1.74 -4.72
N ILE A 38 0.10 -1.24 -5.66
CA ILE A 38 -1.17 -1.86 -6.07
C ILE A 38 -0.96 -3.20 -6.80
N ASP A 39 0.14 -3.34 -7.52
CA ASP A 39 0.53 -4.52 -8.30
C ASP A 39 1.31 -5.55 -7.47
N LYS A 40 1.71 -5.20 -6.23
CA LYS A 40 2.50 -6.06 -5.35
C LYS A 40 1.64 -6.98 -4.48
N SER A 41 0.38 -6.61 -4.24
CA SER A 41 -0.49 -7.30 -3.30
C SER A 41 -1.96 -7.26 -3.73
N ALA A 42 -2.58 -8.42 -3.86
CA ALA A 42 -4.01 -8.56 -4.12
C ALA A 42 -4.85 -7.92 -2.99
N CYS A 43 -4.36 -7.96 -1.75
CA CYS A 43 -4.95 -7.25 -0.61
C CYS A 43 -4.99 -5.73 -0.85
N ALA A 44 -3.88 -5.16 -1.33
CA ALA A 44 -3.80 -3.73 -1.64
C ALA A 44 -4.67 -3.36 -2.85
N ALA A 45 -4.64 -4.17 -3.91
CA ALA A 45 -5.50 -4.00 -5.08
C ALA A 45 -6.98 -3.98 -4.68
N LYS A 46 -7.41 -4.92 -3.83
CA LYS A 46 -8.81 -4.98 -3.37
C LYS A 46 -9.20 -3.78 -2.51
N ALA A 47 -8.29 -3.27 -1.68
CA ALA A 47 -8.54 -2.05 -0.91
C ALA A 47 -8.74 -0.82 -1.82
N VAL A 48 -7.93 -0.69 -2.87
CA VAL A 48 -8.10 0.37 -3.87
C VAL A 48 -9.41 0.20 -4.63
N GLU A 49 -9.69 -1.01 -5.13
CA GLU A 49 -10.93 -1.33 -5.84
C GLU A 49 -12.17 -0.98 -5.02
N ASN A 50 -12.23 -1.42 -3.75
CA ASN A 50 -13.36 -1.13 -2.86
C ASN A 50 -13.56 0.36 -2.62
N TYR A 51 -12.48 1.13 -2.49
CA TYR A 51 -12.55 2.57 -2.34
C TYR A 51 -13.05 3.25 -3.62
N MET A 52 -12.51 2.87 -4.78
CA MET A 52 -12.87 3.49 -6.06
C MET A 52 -14.29 3.15 -6.49
N LEU A 53 -14.76 1.92 -6.24
CA LEU A 53 -16.09 1.48 -6.65
C LEU A 53 -17.18 1.87 -5.65
N ASN A 54 -16.89 1.80 -4.35
CA ASN A 54 -17.92 1.88 -3.31
C ASN A 54 -17.71 3.05 -2.33
N GLY A 55 -16.64 3.83 -2.48
CA GLY A 55 -16.26 4.87 -1.51
C GLY A 55 -15.85 4.31 -0.13
N LYS A 56 -15.68 2.98 -0.01
CA LYS A 56 -15.42 2.34 1.27
C LYS A 56 -13.94 2.44 1.64
N LEU A 57 -13.65 3.13 2.74
CA LEU A 57 -12.31 3.19 3.28
C LEU A 57 -11.87 1.85 3.89
N PRO A 58 -10.59 1.50 3.79
CA PRO A 58 -10.02 0.36 4.52
C PRO A 58 -9.99 0.65 6.04
N ALA A 59 -9.81 -0.40 6.84
CA ALA A 59 -9.63 -0.24 8.28
C ALA A 59 -8.39 0.63 8.60
N GLU A 60 -8.40 1.27 9.76
CA GLU A 60 -7.22 1.99 10.24
C GLU A 60 -6.03 1.03 10.38
N ASN A 61 -4.84 1.52 10.01
CA ASN A 61 -3.59 0.75 10.05
C ASN A 61 -3.61 -0.55 9.21
N THR A 62 -4.42 -0.60 8.13
CA THR A 62 -4.44 -1.75 7.21
C THR A 62 -3.05 -2.00 6.64
N THR A 63 -2.57 -3.23 6.82
CA THR A 63 -1.29 -3.71 6.29
C THR A 63 -1.52 -4.93 5.41
N CYS A 64 -0.94 -4.92 4.21
CA CYS A 64 -0.96 -6.02 3.25
C CYS A 64 0.46 -6.57 3.07
N LYS A 65 0.60 -7.84 2.67
CA LYS A 65 1.89 -8.44 2.30
C LYS A 65 2.01 -8.55 0.78
N ALA A 66 3.24 -8.52 0.27
CA ALA A 66 3.50 -8.86 -1.12
C ALA A 66 3.03 -10.28 -1.45
N ASP A 67 2.44 -10.48 -2.64
CA ASP A 67 1.97 -11.79 -3.09
C ASP A 67 3.11 -12.72 -3.53
N LYS A 68 4.27 -12.12 -3.87
CA LYS A 68 5.47 -12.82 -4.34
C LYS A 68 6.70 -12.35 -3.57
N PRO A 69 7.71 -13.21 -3.37
CA PRO A 69 8.98 -12.80 -2.81
C PRO A 69 9.69 -11.82 -3.76
N LEU A 70 10.60 -11.00 -3.20
CA LEU A 70 11.41 -10.07 -3.99
C LEU A 70 12.25 -10.80 -5.06
N PHE A 71 12.81 -11.95 -4.69
CA PHE A 71 13.57 -12.81 -5.58
C PHE A 71 12.83 -14.15 -5.71
N PRO A 72 11.99 -14.34 -6.74
CA PRO A 72 11.35 -15.62 -6.98
C PRO A 72 12.40 -16.68 -7.37
N GLU A 73 12.12 -17.94 -7.02
CA GLU A 73 12.97 -19.05 -7.42
C GLU A 73 13.06 -19.12 -8.96
N LYS A 74 14.25 -19.46 -9.47
CA LYS A 74 14.43 -19.72 -10.89
C LYS A 74 13.62 -20.97 -11.24
N LYS A 75 12.69 -20.82 -12.18
CA LYS A 75 12.00 -21.95 -12.81
C LYS A 75 12.93 -22.68 -13.76
#